data_AF-A0A364K648-F1
#
_entry.id   AF-A0A364K648-F1
#
_cell.length_a   1.000
_cell.length_b   1.000
_cell.length_c   1.000
_cell.angle_alpha   90.00
_cell.angle_beta   90.00
_cell.angle_gamma   90.00
#
_symmetry.space_group_name_H-M   'P 1'
#
loop_
_entity.id
_entity.type
_entity.pdbx_description
1 polymer ?
#
loop_
_entity_poly.entity_id
_entity_poly.type
_entity_poly.pdbx_seq_one_letter_code
_entity_poly.pdbx_strand_id
1 'polypeptide(L)'
;MAREQDIIQKLTHMRVGQIVTFSTKEPNQNLEVERIIIGINPGWVIYYTEGRKVIRELDEAVQFISERWNFDLKSFLKKQMIAVDEIEDLGEF
;
A
#
# COMPACT_ATOMS: atom_id res chain seq x y z
N MET A 1 -11.62 -10.09 -8.00
CA MET A 1 -11.74 -9.29 -9.24
C MET A 1 -11.55 -7.79 -9.03
N ALA A 2 -12.42 -7.05 -8.32
CA ALA A 2 -12.26 -5.59 -8.18
C ALA A 2 -10.96 -5.17 -7.43
N ARG A 3 -10.50 -5.98 -6.47
CA ARG A 3 -9.29 -5.70 -5.68
C ARG A 3 -8.01 -5.83 -6.49
N GLU A 4 -7.87 -6.90 -7.26
CA GLU A 4 -6.69 -7.13 -8.10
C GLU A 4 -6.55 -6.05 -9.17
N GLN A 5 -7.66 -5.62 -9.78
CA GLN A 5 -7.65 -4.51 -10.75
C GLN A 5 -7.20 -3.19 -10.12
N ASP A 6 -7.61 -2.89 -8.88
CA ASP A 6 -7.17 -1.69 -8.16
C ASP A 6 -5.66 -1.73 -7.85
N ILE A 7 -5.15 -2.89 -7.41
CA ILE A 7 -3.72 -3.08 -7.19
C ILE A 7 -2.95 -2.92 -8.51
N ILE A 8 -3.41 -3.55 -9.60
CA ILE A 8 -2.79 -3.44 -10.94
C ILE A 8 -2.71 -1.97 -11.37
N GLN A 9 -3.80 -1.21 -11.24
CA GLN A 9 -3.83 0.21 -11.57
C GLN A 9 -2.81 1.00 -10.75
N LYS A 10 -2.76 0.78 -9.42
CA LYS A 10 -1.79 1.43 -8.53
C LYS A 10 -0.35 1.09 -8.94
N LEU A 11 -0.01 -0.19 -9.10
CA LEU A 11 1.34 -0.64 -9.42
C LEU A 11 1.81 -0.17 -10.80
N THR A 12 0.90 -0.12 -11.79
CA THR A 12 1.21 0.33 -13.16
C THR A 12 1.50 1.83 -13.20
N HIS A 13 0.76 2.62 -12.42
CA HIS A 13 0.91 4.07 -12.34
C HIS A 13 2.02 4.52 -11.38
N MET A 14 2.62 3.60 -10.60
CA MET A 14 3.73 3.93 -9.72
C MET A 14 4.95 4.41 -10.51
N ARG A 15 5.59 5.49 -10.05
CA ARG A 15 6.91 5.90 -10.55
C ARG A 15 8.00 5.06 -9.90
N VAL A 16 9.15 4.91 -10.57
CA VAL A 16 10.32 4.28 -9.96
C VAL A 16 10.74 5.08 -8.72
N GLY A 17 11.01 4.40 -7.61
CA GLY A 17 11.28 4.98 -6.30
C GLY A 17 10.03 5.44 -5.54
N GLN A 18 8.83 5.27 -6.11
CA GLN A 18 7.59 5.54 -5.39
C GLN A 18 7.23 4.36 -4.49
N ILE A 19 6.81 4.66 -3.26
CA ILE A 19 6.30 3.69 -2.29
C ILE A 19 4.78 3.85 -2.17
N VAL A 20 4.06 2.73 -2.23
CA VAL A 20 2.61 2.66 -1.99
C VAL A 20 2.35 1.73 -0.82
N THR A 21 1.60 2.20 0.15
CA THR A 21 1.32 1.46 1.38
C THR A 21 -0.09 0.87 1.33
N PHE A 22 -0.20 -0.42 1.66
CA PHE A 22 -1.43 -1.18 1.74
C PHE A 22 -1.66 -1.61 3.20
N SER A 23 -2.89 -1.44 3.70
CA SER A 23 -3.25 -1.88 5.06
C SER A 23 -3.49 -3.39 5.11
N THR A 24 -2.92 -4.07 6.10
CA THR A 24 -3.11 -5.52 6.25
C THR A 24 -4.17 -5.84 7.31
N LYS A 25 -4.42 -7.14 7.57
CA LYS A 25 -5.35 -7.58 8.62
C LYS A 25 -4.96 -7.08 10.01
N GLU A 26 -3.66 -6.88 10.22
CA GLU A 26 -3.13 -6.40 11.48
C GLU A 26 -3.00 -4.87 11.44
N PRO A 27 -3.67 -4.13 12.36
CA PRO A 27 -3.75 -2.68 12.31
C PRO A 27 -2.39 -1.97 12.46
N ASN A 28 -1.40 -2.66 13.02
CA ASN A 28 -0.03 -2.17 13.19
C ASN A 28 0.93 -2.64 12.09
N GLN A 29 0.45 -3.39 11.10
CA GLN A 29 1.27 -3.86 9.99
C GLN A 29 0.76 -3.28 8.68
N ASN A 30 1.63 -2.55 8.01
CA ASN A 30 1.40 -2.10 6.66
C ASN A 30 2.31 -2.88 5.71
N LEU A 31 1.82 -3.07 4.49
CA LEU A 31 2.57 -3.67 3.40
C LEU A 31 2.99 -2.52 2.48
N GLU A 32 4.27 -2.25 2.41
CA GLU A 32 4.82 -1.16 1.58
C GLU A 32 5.36 -1.75 0.29
N VAL A 33 4.95 -1.20 -0.84
CA VAL A 33 5.39 -1.63 -2.17
C VAL A 33 6.15 -0.50 -2.81
N GLU A 34 7.41 -0.71 -3.12
CA GLU A 34 8.27 0.23 -3.83
C GLU A 34 8.50 -0.26 -5.25
N ARG A 35 8.32 0.61 -6.26
CA ARG A 35 8.69 0.27 -7.63
C ARG A 35 10.18 0.53 -7.84
N ILE A 36 10.93 -0.47 -8.24
CA ILE A 36 12.37 -0.37 -8.50
C ILE A 36 12.70 -0.76 -9.94
N ILE A 37 13.92 -0.47 -10.38
CA ILE A 37 14.47 -0.99 -11.63
C ILE A 37 15.43 -2.12 -11.29
N ILE A 38 15.22 -3.29 -11.89
CA ILE A 38 16.09 -4.46 -11.73
C ILE A 38 16.72 -4.76 -13.09
N GLY A 39 17.96 -4.31 -13.27
CA GLY A 39 18.65 -4.35 -14.55
C GLY A 39 17.99 -3.37 -15.53
N ILE A 40 17.22 -3.89 -16.48
CA ILE A 40 16.49 -3.09 -17.50
C ILE A 40 14.97 -3.13 -17.33
N ASN A 41 14.45 -3.97 -16.44
CA ASN A 41 13.02 -4.18 -16.26
C ASN A 41 12.53 -3.55 -14.95
N PRO A 42 11.29 -3.03 -14.91
CA PRO A 42 10.68 -2.63 -13.66
C PRO A 42 10.40 -3.86 -12.78
N GLY A 43 10.53 -3.68 -11.47
CA GLY A 43 10.11 -4.64 -10.46
C GLY A 43 9.53 -3.93 -9.25
N TRP A 44 9.10 -4.72 -8.26
CA TRP A 44 8.49 -4.23 -7.05
C TRP A 44 9.16 -4.86 -5.84
N VAL A 45 9.53 -4.04 -4.86
CA VAL A 45 9.97 -4.50 -3.55
C VAL A 45 8.81 -4.36 -2.59
N ILE A 46 8.44 -5.46 -1.95
CA ILE A 46 7.38 -5.51 -0.95
C ILE A 46 8.03 -5.65 0.42
N TYR A 47 7.84 -4.66 1.28
CA TYR A 47 8.26 -4.67 2.68
C TYR A 47 7.08 -5.10 3.55
N TYR A 48 7.26 -6.16 4.35
CA TYR A 48 6.22 -6.67 5.23
C TYR A 48 6.81 -7.38 6.46
N THR A 49 6.25 -7.06 7.64
CA THR A 49 6.59 -7.54 9.01
C THR A 49 8.05 -7.48 9.42
N GLU A 50 8.94 -8.22 8.76
CA GLU A 50 10.37 -8.30 9.11
C GLU A 50 11.27 -8.53 7.89
N GLY A 51 10.72 -8.44 6.66
CA GLY A 51 11.47 -8.76 5.46
C GLY A 51 11.09 -7.91 4.25
N ARG A 52 11.94 -8.00 3.22
CA ARG A 52 11.68 -7.46 1.89
C ARG A 52 11.62 -8.61 0.88
N LYS A 53 10.60 -8.60 0.03
CA LYS A 53 10.46 -9.52 -1.10
C LYS A 53 10.56 -8.73 -2.40
N VAL A 54 11.46 -9.13 -3.29
CA VAL A 54 11.60 -8.50 -4.60
C VAL A 54 10.87 -9.35 -5.63
N ILE A 55 9.89 -8.77 -6.30
CA ILE A 55 9.06 -9.43 -7.30
C ILE A 55 9.22 -8.69 -8.63
N ARG A 56 9.49 -9.45 -9.70
CA ARG A 56 9.69 -8.90 -11.06
C ARG A 56 8.41 -8.96 -11.89
N GLU A 57 7.55 -9.91 -11.58
CA GLU A 57 6.31 -10.14 -12.31
C GLU A 57 5.16 -9.38 -11.65
N LEU A 58 4.46 -8.58 -12.45
CA LEU A 58 3.32 -7.79 -11.96
C LEU A 58 2.24 -8.70 -11.37
N ASP A 59 1.97 -9.82 -12.01
CA ASP A 59 0.94 -10.78 -11.59
C ASP A 59 1.26 -11.38 -10.21
N GLU A 60 2.51 -11.82 -9.99
CA GLU A 60 2.95 -12.33 -8.68
C GLU A 60 2.88 -11.23 -7.61
N ALA A 61 3.22 -9.98 -7.95
CA ALA A 61 3.12 -8.86 -7.01
C ALA A 61 1.67 -8.58 -6.62
N VAL A 62 0.77 -8.58 -7.60
CA VAL A 62 -0.67 -8.37 -7.40
C VAL A 62 -1.25 -9.49 -6.53
N GLN A 63 -0.91 -10.74 -6.83
CA GLN A 63 -1.38 -11.89 -6.05
C GLN A 63 -0.91 -11.78 -4.60
N PHE A 64 0.39 -11.52 -4.37
CA PHE A 64 0.96 -11.39 -3.03
C PHE A 64 0.30 -10.26 -2.22
N ILE A 65 0.07 -9.11 -2.84
CA ILE A 65 -0.61 -7.98 -2.21
C ILE A 65 -2.07 -8.35 -1.93
N SER A 66 -2.78 -8.93 -2.89
CA SER A 66 -4.20 -9.28 -2.76
C SER A 66 -4.44 -10.29 -1.63
N GLU A 67 -3.54 -11.26 -1.42
CA GLU A 67 -3.64 -12.23 -0.33
C GLU A 67 -3.47 -11.61 1.07
N ARG A 68 -2.69 -10.52 1.17
CA ARG A 68 -2.35 -9.86 2.44
C ARG A 68 -3.09 -8.55 2.70
N TRP A 69 -3.61 -7.93 1.65
CA TRP A 69 -4.36 -6.69 1.70
C TRP A 69 -5.74 -6.94 2.28
N ASN A 70 -5.92 -6.54 3.53
CA ASN A 70 -7.23 -6.57 4.15
C ASN A 70 -7.89 -5.22 3.93
N PHE A 71 -8.61 -5.10 2.81
CA PHE A 71 -9.44 -3.94 2.57
C PHE A 71 -10.68 -3.98 3.47
N ASP A 72 -10.49 -3.65 4.75
CA ASP A 72 -11.59 -3.33 5.64
C ASP A 72 -11.96 -1.87 5.39
N LEU A 73 -12.98 -1.67 4.55
CA LEU A 73 -13.47 -0.34 4.13
C LEU A 73 -13.78 0.55 5.35
N LYS A 74 -14.16 -0.06 6.49
CA LYS A 74 -14.34 0.63 7.78
C LYS A 74 -13.03 1.18 8.34
N SER A 75 -11.91 0.47 8.19
CA SER A 75 -10.60 0.92 8.69
C SER A 75 -10.04 2.08 7.87
N PHE A 76 -10.34 2.14 6.56
CA PHE A 76 -9.97 3.27 5.70
C PHE A 76 -10.72 4.55 6.11
N LEU A 77 -12.04 4.44 6.32
CA LEU A 77 -12.87 5.56 6.80
C LEU A 77 -12.45 6.02 8.21
N LYS A 78 -12.11 5.08 9.10
CA LYS A 78 -11.70 5.42 10.47
C LYS A 78 -10.34 6.15 10.52
N LYS A 79 -9.40 5.83 9.63
CA LYS A 79 -8.12 6.56 9.52
C LYS A 79 -8.28 7.95 8.91
N GLN A 80 -9.20 8.15 7.95
CA GLN A 80 -9.48 9.49 7.44
C GLN A 80 -10.19 10.39 8.46
N MET A 81 -11.06 9.86 9.32
CA MET A 81 -11.70 10.68 10.36
C MET A 81 -10.72 11.18 11.43
N ILE A 82 -9.69 10.41 11.79
CA ILE A 82 -8.71 10.85 12.81
C ILE A 82 -7.80 11.97 12.29
N ALA A 83 -7.53 12.03 10.99
CA ALA A 83 -6.77 13.12 10.39
C ALA A 83 -7.56 14.45 10.29
N VAL A 84 -8.86 14.44 10.59
CA VAL A 84 -9.74 15.63 10.57
C VAL A 84 -10.06 16.10 11.99
N ASP A 85 -9.49 15.49 13.04
CA ASP A 85 -9.73 15.87 14.44
C ASP A 85 -8.56 16.69 15.05
N GLU A 86 -7.46 16.92 14.31
CA GLU A 86 -6.35 17.79 14.73
C GLU A 86 -6.46 19.24 14.21
N ILE A 87 -7.65 19.66 13.73
CA ILE A 87 -7.92 21.05 13.34
C ILE A 87 -9.14 21.61 14.10
N GLU A 88 -9.28 21.32 15.39
CA GLU A 88 -10.19 22.06 16.28
C GLU A 88 -9.55 22.25 17.67
N ASP A 89 -8.33 22.81 17.74
CA ASP A 89 -7.79 23.38 18.99
C ASP A 89 -7.05 24.71 18.72
N LEU A 90 -7.70 25.58 17.94
CA LEU A 90 -7.39 27.02 17.90
C LEU A 90 -8.66 27.80 18.23
N GLY A 91 -9.18 27.50 19.41
CA GLY A 91 -10.33 28.15 20.03
C GLY A 91 -9.93 28.81 21.34
N GLU A 92 -8.85 29.59 21.36
CA GLU A 92 -8.63 30.56 22.43
C GLU A 92 -8.04 31.85 21.84
N PHE A 93 -8.64 32.97 22.28
CA PHE A 93 -8.44 34.39 21.96
C PHE A 93 -9.34 35.03 20.90
#